data_AF-A0A2D8BVB8-F1
#
_entry.id   AF-A0A2D8BVB8-F1
#
_cell.length_a   1.000
_cell.length_b   1.000
_cell.length_c   1.000
_cell.angle_alpha   90.00
_cell.angle_beta   90.00
_cell.angle_gamma   90.00
#
_symmetry.space_group_name_H-M   'P 1'
#
loop_
_entity.id
_entity.type
_entity.pdbx_description
1 polymer ?
#
loop_
_entity_poly.entity_id
_entity_poly.type
_entity_poly.pdbx_seq_one_letter_code
_entity_poly.pdbx_strand_id
1 'polypeptide(L)'
;MAIPESVARFLLAAFRVVFWSFGAVVVVLSVLAAALAIWVSAARFLSWRTLSAEMVRERAEVYVERYLIDDVGVCIYVVRCDSGRARLEPVDVDEVDFDALRDRIWGRRFRNECPGQTANLGLHLVALNEVENEILSNQANARWAFATDRFGPRWTRFGGGAFSEEPWLRCTPEHYAFIRRGGVISASEPVTPEGE
;
A
#
# COMPACT_ATOMS: atom_id res chain seq x y z
N MET A 1 -38.49 43.46 34.35
CA MET A 1 -38.47 44.16 33.06
C MET A 1 -38.81 43.13 31.99
N ALA A 2 -40.01 43.19 31.41
CA ALA A 2 -40.47 42.20 30.44
C ALA A 2 -39.84 42.49 29.07
N ILE A 3 -39.30 41.46 28.41
CA ILE A 3 -38.76 41.60 27.05
C ILE A 3 -39.94 41.87 26.12
N PRO A 4 -39.88 42.91 25.25
CA PRO A 4 -40.95 43.18 24.30
C PRO A 4 -41.18 41.97 23.39
N GLU A 5 -42.44 41.64 23.14
CA GLU A 5 -42.82 40.47 22.34
C GLU A 5 -42.20 40.48 20.93
N SER A 6 -42.00 41.68 20.37
CA SER A 6 -41.28 41.91 19.10
C SER A 6 -39.82 41.49 19.15
N VAL A 7 -39.13 41.74 20.27
CA VAL A 7 -37.73 41.35 20.49
C VAL A 7 -37.62 39.83 20.65
N ALA A 8 -38.57 39.21 21.37
CA ALA A 8 -38.61 37.75 21.52
C ALA A 8 -38.81 37.02 20.17
N ARG A 9 -39.71 37.52 19.30
CA ARG A 9 -39.92 36.96 17.96
C ARG A 9 -38.69 37.11 17.06
N PHE A 10 -38.00 38.25 17.13
CA PHE A 10 -36.78 38.49 16.35
C PHE A 10 -35.64 37.56 16.78
N LEU A 11 -35.43 37.37 18.08
CA LEU A 11 -34.41 36.45 18.61
C LEU A 11 -34.71 34.99 18.26
N LEU A 12 -35.98 34.55 18.32
CA LEU A 12 -36.39 33.22 17.89
C LEU A 12 -36.19 33.01 16.38
N ALA A 13 -36.48 34.01 15.55
CA ALA A 13 -36.25 33.94 14.11
C ALA A 13 -34.75 33.87 13.78
N ALA A 14 -33.93 34.72 14.41
CA ALA A 14 -32.47 34.70 14.24
C ALA A 14 -31.85 33.38 14.71
N PHE A 15 -32.29 32.85 15.86
CA PHE A 15 -31.84 31.56 16.37
C PHE A 15 -32.21 30.41 15.44
N ARG A 16 -33.43 30.41 14.88
CA ARG A 16 -33.85 29.44 13.86
C ARG A 16 -32.97 29.54 12.62
N VAL A 17 -32.72 30.73 12.08
CA VAL A 17 -31.87 30.89 10.89
C VAL A 17 -30.45 30.37 11.15
N VAL A 18 -29.83 30.71 12.27
CA VAL A 18 -28.49 30.22 12.63
C VAL A 18 -28.48 28.69 12.81
N PHE A 19 -29.48 28.13 13.49
CA PHE A 19 -29.59 26.69 13.71
C PHE A 19 -29.82 25.91 12.41
N TRP A 20 -30.66 26.41 11.51
CA TRP A 20 -30.90 25.81 10.19
C TRP A 20 -29.67 25.92 9.28
N SER A 21 -28.96 27.05 9.31
CA SER A 21 -27.70 27.21 8.59
C SER A 21 -26.62 26.25 9.10
N PHE A 22 -26.50 26.09 10.42
CA PHE A 22 -25.54 25.15 11.01
C PHE A 22 -25.91 23.70 10.69
N GLY A 23 -27.19 23.34 10.79
CA GLY A 23 -27.71 22.04 10.38
C GLY A 23 -27.43 21.72 8.91
N ALA A 24 -27.64 22.69 8.01
CA ALA A 24 -27.34 22.55 6.59
C ALA A 24 -25.83 22.34 6.34
N VAL A 25 -24.96 23.09 7.01
CA VAL A 25 -23.50 22.90 6.92
C VAL A 25 -23.09 21.51 7.39
N VAL A 26 -23.59 21.04 8.54
CA VAL A 26 -23.29 19.70 9.06
C VAL A 26 -23.76 18.61 8.09
N VAL A 27 -24.95 18.75 7.51
CA VAL A 27 -25.47 17.80 6.51
C VAL A 27 -24.58 17.79 5.26
N VAL A 28 -24.21 18.95 4.73
CA VAL A 28 -23.32 19.06 3.56
C VAL A 28 -21.97 18.42 3.85
N LEU A 29 -21.35 18.71 5.00
CA LEU A 29 -20.07 18.11 5.39
C LEU A 29 -20.18 16.59 5.57
N SER A 30 -21.29 16.10 6.13
CA SER A 30 -21.53 14.66 6.30
C SER A 30 -21.68 13.95 4.95
N VAL A 31 -22.41 14.56 4.01
CA VAL A 31 -22.56 14.03 2.64
C VAL A 31 -21.21 14.01 1.91
N LEU A 32 -20.41 15.07 2.01
CA LEU A 32 -19.08 15.13 1.43
C LEU A 32 -18.14 14.07 2.02
N ALA A 33 -18.15 13.89 3.35
CA ALA A 33 -17.36 12.87 4.02
C ALA A 33 -17.78 11.45 3.59
N ALA A 34 -19.09 11.18 3.49
CA ALA A 34 -19.61 9.90 3.01
C ALA A 34 -19.23 9.64 1.55
N ALA A 35 -19.37 10.63 0.67
CA ALA A 35 -18.97 10.52 -0.74
C ALA A 35 -17.46 10.23 -0.88
N LEU A 36 -16.62 10.92 -0.10
CA LEU A 36 -15.18 10.66 -0.07
C LEU A 36 -14.86 9.24 0.42
N ALA A 37 -15.54 8.78 1.48
CA ALA A 37 -15.36 7.43 2.01
C ALA A 37 -15.76 6.35 1.00
N ILE A 38 -16.86 6.55 0.27
CA ILE A 38 -17.32 5.67 -0.81
C ILE A 38 -16.29 5.65 -1.94
N TRP A 39 -15.82 6.82 -2.38
CA TRP A 39 -14.84 6.92 -3.46
C TRP A 39 -13.52 6.23 -3.12
N VAL A 40 -12.97 6.47 -1.92
CA VAL A 40 -11.75 5.78 -1.44
C VAL A 40 -11.94 4.27 -1.38
N SER A 41 -13.13 3.81 -0.98
CA SER A 41 -13.43 2.37 -0.91
C SER A 41 -13.55 1.76 -2.31
N ALA A 42 -14.21 2.45 -3.24
CA ALA A 42 -14.34 2.03 -4.63
C ALA A 42 -12.98 1.98 -5.34
N ALA A 43 -12.13 2.99 -5.15
CA ALA A 43 -10.77 3.00 -5.70
C ALA A 43 -9.95 1.80 -5.21
N ARG A 44 -10.01 1.49 -3.92
CA ARG A 44 -9.34 0.31 -3.33
C ARG A 44 -9.89 -1.01 -3.88
N PHE A 45 -11.19 -1.07 -4.14
CA PHE A 45 -11.82 -2.26 -4.72
C PHE A 45 -11.40 -2.47 -6.18
N LEU A 46 -11.37 -1.39 -6.98
CA LEU A 46 -10.91 -1.44 -8.36
C LEU A 46 -9.44 -1.83 -8.45
N SER A 47 -8.58 -1.15 -7.69
CA SER A 47 -7.16 -1.49 -7.50
C SER A 47 -6.95 -2.98 -7.23
N TRP A 48 -7.69 -3.52 -6.26
CA TRP A 48 -7.66 -4.94 -5.95
C TRP A 48 -8.08 -5.80 -7.15
N ARG A 49 -9.20 -5.47 -7.80
CA ARG A 49 -9.78 -6.27 -8.88
C ARG A 49 -8.90 -6.32 -10.13
N THR A 50 -8.17 -5.25 -10.42
CA THR A 50 -7.31 -5.14 -11.61
C THR A 50 -5.84 -5.47 -11.35
N LEU A 51 -5.51 -5.99 -10.16
CA LEU A 51 -4.16 -6.35 -9.79
C LEU A 51 -3.63 -7.47 -10.71
N SER A 52 -2.50 -7.22 -11.37
CA SER A 52 -1.84 -8.11 -12.33
C SER A 52 -0.32 -8.11 -12.18
N ALA A 53 0.36 -9.09 -12.78
CA ALA A 53 1.82 -9.19 -12.78
C ALA A 53 2.49 -7.97 -13.41
N GLU A 54 2.02 -7.58 -14.59
CA GLU A 54 2.49 -6.40 -15.33
C GLU A 54 2.40 -5.13 -14.48
N MET A 55 1.25 -4.90 -13.84
CA MET A 55 1.06 -3.72 -12.98
C MET A 55 2.00 -3.74 -11.78
N VAL A 56 2.19 -4.89 -11.13
CA VAL A 56 3.09 -4.98 -9.98
C VAL A 56 4.54 -4.74 -10.40
N ARG A 57 4.98 -5.30 -11.52
CA ARG A 57 6.34 -5.09 -12.07
C ARG A 57 6.57 -3.64 -12.46
N GLU A 58 5.71 -3.06 -13.30
CA GLU A 58 5.79 -1.66 -13.75
C GLU A 58 5.91 -0.71 -12.54
N ARG A 59 5.09 -0.94 -11.50
CA ARG A 59 5.09 -0.07 -10.31
C ARG A 59 6.28 -0.30 -9.39
N ALA A 60 6.96 -1.43 -9.48
CA ALA A 60 8.24 -1.66 -8.81
C ALA A 60 9.38 -0.92 -9.51
N GLU A 61 9.41 -0.94 -10.85
CA GLU A 61 10.36 -0.16 -11.65
C GLU A 61 10.19 1.35 -11.40
N VAL A 62 8.96 1.85 -11.50
CA VAL A 62 8.63 3.26 -11.19
C VAL A 62 9.03 3.65 -9.77
N TYR A 63 9.02 2.71 -8.81
CA TYR A 63 9.44 2.98 -7.44
C TYR A 63 10.94 3.26 -7.37
N VAL A 64 11.78 2.39 -7.93
CA VAL A 64 13.24 2.61 -7.92
C VAL A 64 13.63 3.84 -8.74
N GLU A 65 12.96 4.08 -9.87
CA GLU A 65 13.17 5.26 -10.72
C GLU A 65 12.83 6.56 -9.99
N ARG A 66 11.64 6.65 -9.36
CA ARG A 66 11.19 7.84 -8.64
C ARG A 66 12.16 8.25 -7.53
N TYR A 67 12.75 7.29 -6.85
CA TYR A 67 13.67 7.53 -5.74
C TYR A 67 15.14 7.53 -6.16
N LEU A 68 15.44 7.45 -7.47
CA LEU A 68 16.79 7.44 -8.03
C LEU A 68 17.70 6.36 -7.39
N ILE A 69 17.11 5.21 -7.06
CA ILE A 69 17.84 4.08 -6.46
C ILE A 69 18.50 3.27 -7.57
N ASP A 70 19.83 3.16 -7.55
CA ASP A 70 20.61 2.43 -8.55
C ASP A 70 21.43 1.31 -7.89
N ASP A 71 22.13 0.50 -8.69
CA ASP A 71 22.97 -0.63 -8.24
C ASP A 71 22.27 -1.56 -7.22
N VAL A 72 21.02 -1.92 -7.53
CA VAL A 72 20.10 -2.60 -6.62
C VAL A 72 19.47 -3.83 -7.28
N GLY A 73 19.38 -4.93 -6.53
CA GLY A 73 18.52 -6.06 -6.83
C GLY A 73 17.16 -5.90 -6.17
N VAL A 74 16.09 -6.17 -6.90
CA VAL A 74 14.71 -5.94 -6.43
C VAL A 74 13.96 -7.26 -6.36
N CYS A 75 13.49 -7.63 -5.17
CA CYS A 75 12.56 -8.75 -5.00
C CYS A 75 11.13 -8.25 -4.80
N ILE A 76 10.18 -8.90 -5.47
CA ILE A 76 8.74 -8.72 -5.27
C ILE A 76 8.24 -9.80 -4.32
N TYR A 77 7.46 -9.39 -3.32
CA TYR A 77 6.88 -10.29 -2.31
C TYR A 77 5.38 -10.33 -2.43
N VAL A 78 4.81 -11.52 -2.22
CA VAL A 78 3.36 -11.72 -2.07
C VAL A 78 3.05 -12.34 -0.72
N VAL A 79 1.83 -12.12 -0.23
CA VAL A 79 1.37 -12.80 0.98
C VAL A 79 1.05 -14.26 0.71
N ARG A 80 1.63 -15.13 1.54
CA ARG A 80 1.30 -16.53 1.69
C ARG A 80 0.74 -16.79 3.09
N CYS A 81 0.06 -17.93 3.22
CA CYS A 81 -0.52 -18.36 4.47
C CYS A 81 0.16 -19.67 4.86
N ASP A 82 1.11 -19.57 5.77
CA ASP A 82 1.83 -20.72 6.31
C ASP A 82 1.35 -20.95 7.74
N SER A 83 0.97 -22.19 8.05
CA SER A 83 0.53 -22.59 9.39
C SER A 83 -0.59 -21.70 9.96
N GLY A 84 -1.46 -21.19 9.08
CA GLY A 84 -2.57 -20.31 9.43
C GLY A 84 -2.21 -18.84 9.67
N ARG A 85 -0.95 -18.43 9.47
CA ARG A 85 -0.51 -17.02 9.63
C ARG A 85 0.01 -16.43 8.32
N ALA A 86 -0.16 -15.13 8.17
CA ALA A 86 0.31 -14.41 6.99
C ALA A 86 1.83 -14.20 7.03
N ARG A 87 2.51 -14.57 5.95
CA ARG A 87 3.94 -14.40 5.74
C ARG A 87 4.19 -13.82 4.36
N LEU A 88 5.25 -13.02 4.20
CA LEU A 88 5.71 -12.58 2.89
C LEU A 88 6.77 -13.55 2.34
N GLU A 89 6.62 -13.91 1.08
CA GLU A 89 7.56 -14.75 0.34
C GLU A 89 7.94 -14.07 -0.98
N PRO A 90 9.23 -14.08 -1.37
CA PRO A 90 9.65 -13.57 -2.65
C PRO A 90 9.14 -14.51 -3.75
N VAL A 91 8.79 -13.94 -4.90
CA VAL A 91 8.22 -14.69 -6.01
C VAL A 91 8.71 -14.15 -7.33
N ASP A 92 8.76 -15.02 -8.34
CA ASP A 92 8.62 -14.56 -9.71
C ASP A 92 7.17 -14.10 -9.91
N VAL A 93 7.01 -12.82 -10.21
CA VAL A 93 5.69 -12.20 -10.34
C VAL A 93 4.91 -12.74 -11.54
N ASP A 94 5.57 -13.24 -12.59
CA ASP A 94 4.89 -13.81 -13.75
C ASP A 94 4.29 -15.19 -13.46
N GLU A 95 4.81 -15.89 -12.47
CA GLU A 95 4.31 -17.21 -12.03
C GLU A 95 3.20 -17.11 -10.97
N VAL A 96 2.87 -15.89 -10.52
CA VAL A 96 1.85 -15.68 -9.50
C VAL A 96 0.45 -15.83 -10.10
N ASP A 97 -0.34 -16.74 -9.53
CA ASP A 97 -1.79 -16.74 -9.72
C ASP A 97 -2.41 -15.53 -9.01
N PHE A 98 -2.63 -14.45 -9.78
CA PHE A 98 -3.22 -13.22 -9.28
C PHE A 98 -4.70 -13.37 -8.91
N ASP A 99 -5.41 -14.33 -9.48
CA ASP A 99 -6.81 -14.60 -9.11
C ASP A 99 -6.85 -15.15 -7.68
N ALA A 100 -6.05 -16.19 -7.40
CA ALA A 100 -5.92 -16.74 -6.06
C ALA A 100 -5.33 -15.74 -5.05
N LEU A 101 -4.37 -14.90 -5.48
CA LEU A 101 -3.80 -13.86 -4.62
C LEU A 101 -4.87 -12.82 -4.23
N ARG A 102 -5.68 -12.36 -5.18
CA ARG A 102 -6.78 -11.42 -4.91
C ARG A 102 -7.76 -12.00 -3.91
N ASP A 103 -8.17 -13.25 -4.09
CA ASP A 103 -9.07 -13.93 -3.15
C ASP A 103 -8.49 -14.03 -1.74
N ARG A 104 -7.20 -14.35 -1.62
CA ARG A 104 -6.50 -14.37 -0.32
C ARG A 104 -6.48 -12.99 0.34
N ILE A 105 -6.15 -11.95 -0.43
CA ILE A 105 -6.13 -10.57 0.08
C ILE A 105 -7.51 -10.13 0.57
N TRP A 106 -8.55 -10.51 -0.16
CA TRP A 106 -9.94 -10.25 0.22
C TRP A 106 -10.33 -10.98 1.52
N GLY A 107 -10.02 -12.28 1.59
CA GLY A 107 -10.22 -13.11 2.77
C GLY A 107 -9.55 -12.55 4.02
N ARG A 108 -8.29 -12.11 3.91
CA ARG A 108 -7.55 -11.44 5.00
C ARG A 108 -8.26 -10.18 5.49
N ARG A 109 -8.77 -9.37 4.57
CA ARG A 109 -9.34 -8.06 4.89
C ARG A 109 -10.73 -8.15 5.52
N PHE A 110 -11.57 -9.07 5.05
CA PHE A 110 -13.00 -9.08 5.37
C PHE A 110 -13.49 -10.33 6.08
N ARG A 111 -12.74 -11.44 6.00
CA ARG A 111 -13.13 -12.72 6.61
C ARG A 111 -12.20 -13.16 7.75
N ASN A 112 -11.20 -12.36 8.10
CA ASN A 112 -10.18 -12.67 9.10
C ASN A 112 -9.43 -13.99 8.82
N GLU A 113 -9.33 -14.37 7.54
CA GLU A 113 -8.53 -15.52 7.11
C GLU A 113 -7.05 -15.13 7.15
N CYS A 114 -6.16 -16.06 7.51
CA CYS A 114 -4.70 -15.81 7.45
C CYS A 114 -4.27 -14.52 8.20
N PRO A 115 -4.52 -14.46 9.51
CA PRO A 115 -4.18 -13.32 10.34
C PRO A 115 -2.67 -13.05 10.36
N GLY A 116 -2.31 -11.78 10.55
CA GLY A 116 -0.93 -11.34 10.71
C GLY A 116 -0.77 -9.87 10.28
N GLN A 117 0.05 -9.12 11.02
CA GLN A 117 0.40 -7.75 10.67
C GLN A 117 1.53 -7.75 9.63
N THR A 118 1.19 -8.16 8.41
CA THR A 118 2.11 -8.13 7.26
C THR A 118 1.40 -7.57 6.02
N ALA A 119 2.15 -7.05 5.05
CA ALA A 119 1.56 -6.55 3.81
C ALA A 119 0.97 -7.69 2.96
N ASN A 120 0.21 -7.31 1.93
CA ASN A 120 -0.24 -8.24 0.89
C ASN A 120 0.78 -8.39 -0.23
N LEU A 121 1.51 -7.30 -0.49
CA LEU A 121 2.53 -7.15 -1.51
C LEU A 121 3.63 -6.25 -0.97
N GLY A 122 4.89 -6.62 -1.18
CA GLY A 122 6.05 -5.88 -0.72
C GLY A 122 7.15 -5.81 -1.78
N LEU A 123 8.05 -4.85 -1.62
CA LEU A 123 9.34 -4.83 -2.28
C LEU A 123 10.44 -4.84 -1.24
N HIS A 124 11.47 -5.63 -1.49
CA HIS A 124 12.72 -5.55 -0.77
C HIS A 124 13.84 -5.23 -1.75
N LEU A 125 14.60 -4.19 -1.42
CA LEU A 125 15.73 -3.71 -2.20
C LEU A 125 17.03 -4.21 -1.54
N VAL A 126 17.89 -4.83 -2.35
CA VAL A 126 19.20 -5.32 -1.91
C VAL A 126 20.27 -4.55 -2.66
N ALA A 127 21.12 -3.81 -1.95
CA ALA A 127 22.27 -3.15 -2.55
C ALA A 127 23.22 -4.20 -3.15
N LEU A 128 23.63 -4.03 -4.41
CA LEU A 128 24.59 -4.91 -5.07
C LEU A 128 26.04 -4.57 -4.67
N ASN A 129 26.26 -3.32 -4.26
CA ASN A 129 27.51 -2.85 -3.69
C ASN A 129 27.19 -2.04 -2.42
N GLU A 130 27.55 -2.57 -1.24
CA GLU A 130 27.24 -1.94 0.06
C GLU A 130 28.02 -0.64 0.30
N VAL A 131 29.07 -0.37 -0.48
CA VAL A 131 29.97 0.79 -0.27
C VAL A 131 29.44 2.07 -0.92
N GLU A 132 28.73 1.95 -2.05
CA GLU A 132 28.31 3.10 -2.86
C GLU A 132 26.81 3.43 -2.75
N ASN A 133 26.00 2.49 -2.24
CA ASN A 133 24.56 2.64 -2.24
C ASN A 133 23.98 3.04 -0.90
N GLU A 134 23.55 4.31 -0.80
CA GLU A 134 22.79 4.81 0.33
C GLU A 134 21.28 4.54 0.13
N ILE A 135 20.88 3.26 0.11
CA ILE A 135 19.45 2.92 0.18
C ILE A 135 18.97 3.27 1.59
N LEU A 136 18.13 4.29 1.70
CA LEU A 136 17.62 4.69 3.00
C LEU A 136 16.81 3.55 3.63
N SER A 137 16.93 3.37 4.95
CA SER A 137 16.26 2.28 5.68
C SER A 137 14.72 2.25 5.54
N ASN A 138 14.11 3.39 5.22
CA ASN A 138 12.68 3.51 4.91
C ASN A 138 12.35 3.15 3.46
N GLN A 139 13.31 3.20 2.54
CA GLN A 139 13.17 2.87 1.13
C GLN A 139 13.43 1.39 0.83
N ALA A 140 14.33 0.76 1.60
CA ALA A 140 14.74 -0.63 1.42
C ALA A 140 13.55 -1.63 1.44
N ASN A 141 12.51 -1.29 2.21
CA ASN A 141 11.31 -2.11 2.35
C ASN A 141 10.06 -1.28 2.00
N ALA A 142 9.49 -1.53 0.82
CA ALA A 142 8.30 -0.84 0.34
C ALA A 142 7.05 -1.72 0.41
N ARG A 143 5.88 -1.11 0.47
CA ARG A 143 4.59 -1.82 0.54
C ARG A 143 3.61 -1.33 -0.51
N TRP A 144 2.80 -2.23 -1.04
CA TRP A 144 1.73 -1.85 -1.96
C TRP A 144 0.63 -1.08 -1.25
N ALA A 145 0.22 0.04 -1.84
CA ALA A 145 -0.89 0.85 -1.39
C ALA A 145 -2.06 0.75 -2.38
N PHE A 146 -3.09 -0.04 -2.04
CA PHE A 146 -4.31 -0.20 -2.84
C PHE A 146 -5.12 1.08 -3.07
N ALA A 147 -4.83 2.17 -2.35
CA ALA A 147 -5.48 3.45 -2.62
C ALA A 147 -4.87 4.18 -3.84
N THR A 148 -3.68 3.77 -4.27
CA THR A 148 -2.87 4.53 -5.24
C THR A 148 -2.12 3.66 -6.24
N ASP A 149 -2.32 2.34 -6.22
CA ASP A 149 -1.69 1.36 -7.11
C ASP A 149 -0.18 1.54 -7.27
N ARG A 150 0.51 1.64 -6.13
CA ARG A 150 1.96 1.86 -6.11
C ARG A 150 2.58 1.32 -4.84
N PHE A 151 3.87 1.04 -4.95
CA PHE A 151 4.72 0.87 -3.79
C PHE A 151 5.04 2.21 -3.13
N GLY A 152 5.04 2.23 -1.81
CA GLY A 152 5.43 3.38 -1.01
C GLY A 152 6.44 2.96 0.06
N PRO A 153 7.38 3.86 0.41
CA PRO A 153 8.38 3.57 1.44
C PRO A 153 7.72 3.49 2.82
N ARG A 154 8.44 2.88 3.76
CA ARG A 154 8.02 2.78 5.15
C ARG A 154 8.38 4.05 5.93
N TRP A 155 7.46 5.00 5.99
CA TRP A 155 7.69 6.29 6.66
C TRP A 155 7.86 6.23 8.19
N THR A 156 7.35 5.19 8.86
CA THR A 156 7.49 5.06 10.33
C THR A 156 7.68 3.60 10.75
N ARG A 157 8.40 3.38 11.87
CA ARG A 157 8.53 2.04 12.50
C ARG A 157 7.19 1.44 12.95
N PHE A 158 6.18 2.29 13.16
CA PHE A 158 4.81 1.93 13.55
C PHE A 158 3.83 1.89 12.38
N GLY A 159 4.28 2.27 11.17
CA GLY A 159 3.47 2.36 9.98
C GLY A 159 3.31 1.01 9.32
N GLY A 160 2.61 0.09 9.99
CA GLY A 160 2.07 -1.15 9.41
C GLY A 160 2.96 -1.79 8.35
N GLY A 161 4.18 -2.17 8.73
CA GLY A 161 4.50 -3.58 8.72
C GLY A 161 4.28 -4.35 7.43
N ALA A 162 4.92 -3.97 6.31
CA ALA A 162 5.02 -4.93 5.22
C ALA A 162 5.82 -6.18 5.63
N PHE A 163 6.76 -6.01 6.54
CA PHE A 163 7.74 -7.02 6.94
C PHE A 163 7.83 -7.17 8.47
N SER A 164 6.77 -6.80 9.20
CA SER A 164 6.81 -6.77 10.68
C SER A 164 6.61 -8.12 11.36
N GLU A 165 6.13 -9.13 10.64
CA GLU A 165 6.15 -10.51 11.13
C GLU A 165 7.36 -11.22 10.52
N GLU A 166 8.47 -11.20 11.25
CA GLU A 166 9.60 -12.08 10.98
C GLU A 166 9.27 -13.51 11.44
N PRO A 167 9.82 -14.55 10.76
CA PRO A 167 10.71 -14.43 9.61
C PRO A 167 9.92 -14.30 8.30
N TRP A 168 10.35 -13.40 7.42
CA TRP A 168 10.04 -13.47 5.98
C TRP A 168 11.30 -13.93 5.25
N LEU A 169 11.16 -14.62 4.13
CA LEU A 169 12.30 -15.12 3.37
C LEU A 169 13.11 -13.93 2.86
N ARG A 170 14.42 -13.87 3.14
CA ARG A 170 15.23 -12.73 2.68
C ARG A 170 15.40 -12.77 1.16
N CYS A 171 15.51 -11.58 0.58
CA CYS A 171 15.77 -11.42 -0.84
C CYS A 171 17.18 -11.90 -1.14
N THR A 172 17.31 -12.82 -2.07
CA THR A 172 18.59 -13.30 -2.60
C THR A 172 18.63 -13.07 -4.11
N PRO A 173 19.82 -13.09 -4.74
CA PRO A 173 19.94 -12.90 -6.19
C PRO A 173 19.07 -13.82 -7.03
N GLU A 174 18.83 -15.05 -6.56
CA GLU A 174 17.96 -16.04 -7.21
C GLU A 174 16.49 -15.61 -7.30
N HIS A 175 16.06 -14.65 -6.47
CA HIS A 175 14.69 -14.18 -6.38
C HIS A 175 14.52 -12.74 -6.86
N TYR A 176 15.55 -12.14 -7.47
CA TYR A 176 15.40 -10.83 -8.07
C TYR A 176 14.32 -10.91 -9.16
N ALA A 177 13.40 -9.96 -9.14
CA ALA A 177 12.49 -9.72 -10.24
C ALA A 177 13.18 -8.93 -11.36
N PHE A 178 14.10 -8.04 -10.98
CA PHE A 178 14.98 -7.30 -11.88
C PHE A 178 16.16 -6.70 -11.10
N ILE A 179 17.15 -6.24 -11.86
CA ILE A 179 18.29 -5.46 -11.37
C ILE A 179 18.21 -4.07 -12.00
N ARG A 180 18.53 -3.04 -11.23
CA ARG A 180 18.81 -1.71 -11.76
C ARG A 180 20.27 -1.35 -11.52
N ARG A 181 21.00 -1.02 -12.59
CA ARG A 181 22.42 -0.65 -12.56
C ARG A 181 22.72 0.38 -13.65
N GLY A 182 23.44 1.45 -13.30
CA GLY A 182 23.78 2.52 -14.23
C GLY A 182 22.53 3.17 -14.85
N GLY A 183 21.44 3.21 -14.09
CA GLY A 183 20.13 3.70 -14.55
C GLY A 183 19.36 2.76 -15.47
N VAL A 184 19.90 1.60 -15.84
CA VAL A 184 19.26 0.61 -16.71
C VAL A 184 18.61 -0.48 -15.88
N ILE A 185 17.38 -0.86 -16.24
CA ILE A 185 16.67 -2.00 -15.67
C ILE A 185 16.89 -3.20 -16.58
N SER A 186 17.37 -4.30 -16.01
CA SER A 186 17.56 -5.58 -16.70
C SER A 186 16.83 -6.69 -15.95
N ALA A 187 16.34 -7.69 -16.68
CA ALA A 187 15.93 -8.94 -16.06
C ALA A 187 17.09 -9.52 -15.25
N SER A 188 16.80 -10.14 -14.11
CA SER A 188 17.78 -10.96 -13.41
C SER A 188 18.03 -12.20 -14.25
N GLU A 189 19.27 -12.38 -14.72
CA GLU A 189 19.64 -13.67 -15.29
C GLU A 189 19.54 -14.74 -14.19
N PRO A 190 18.98 -15.93 -14.49
CA PRO A 190 19.01 -17.03 -13.54
C PRO A 190 20.48 -17.34 -13.24
N VAL A 191 20.85 -17.31 -11.96
CA VAL A 191 22.17 -17.75 -11.52
C VAL A 191 22.23 -19.25 -11.75
N THR A 192 22.75 -19.67 -12.90
CA THR A 192 23.12 -21.07 -13.12
C THR A 192 24.24 -21.35 -12.13
N PRO A 193 24.11 -22.33 -11.21
CA PRO A 193 25.22 -22.67 -10.33
C PRO A 193 26.38 -23.14 -11.21
N GLU A 194 27.45 -22.37 -11.24
CA GLU A 194 28.71 -22.79 -11.86
C GLU A 194 29.27 -23.96 -11.03
N GLY A 195 29.14 -25.16 -11.59
CA GLY A 195 30.03 -26.31 -11.39
C GLY A 195 30.35 -26.75 -9.96
N GLU A 196 29.74 -27.87 -9.54
CA GLU A 196 30.46 -28.90 -8.78
C GLU A 196 30.99 -29.98 -9.71
#